data_AF-A0A6C2UG01-F1
#
_entry.id   AF-A0A6C2UG01-F1
#
_cell.length_a   1.000
_cell.length_b   1.000
_cell.length_c   1.000
_cell.angle_alpha   90.00
_cell.angle_beta   90.00
_cell.angle_gamma   90.00
#
_symmetry.space_group_name_H-M   'P 1'
#
loop_
_entity.id
_entity.type
_entity.pdbx_description
1 polymer ?
#
loop_
_entity_poly.entity_id
_entity_poly.type
_entity_poly.pdbx_seq_one_letter_code
_entity_poly.pdbx_strand_id
1 'polypeptide(L)'
;MLCHKCPHYDSIQRGDYASKPWKDTPCAKCKMGEDTFYSVPFDEEQPVVAGGGDPGPAMSAYTVAEGRDPGSADRCSLPGDTMLPASTLATCLQGLLTLDPELREIVALRFLGLSYREIAERQGTSVQLAEMRHKRALRDWPALESLFPEKVAKQSRRKSR
;
A
#
# COMPACT_ATOMS: atom_id res chain seq x y z
N MET A 1 -34.10 -9.24 9.87
CA MET A 1 -33.33 -10.06 10.84
C MET A 1 -31.86 -9.74 10.62
N LEU A 2 -31.07 -9.49 11.68
CA LEU A 2 -29.65 -9.12 11.55
C LEU A 2 -28.76 -10.36 11.80
N CYS A 3 -27.65 -10.50 11.06
CA CYS A 3 -26.76 -11.69 11.13
C CYS A 3 -26.30 -12.02 12.55
N HIS A 4 -25.94 -10.99 13.34
CA HIS A 4 -25.47 -11.13 14.73
C HIS A 4 -26.58 -11.46 15.74
N LYS A 5 -27.84 -11.52 15.31
CA LYS A 5 -28.98 -11.97 16.12
C LYS A 5 -29.57 -13.28 15.59
N CYS A 6 -28.85 -13.97 14.70
CA CYS A 6 -29.29 -15.24 14.17
C CYS A 6 -29.23 -16.33 15.26
N PRO A 7 -30.25 -17.21 15.39
CA PRO A 7 -30.21 -18.35 16.31
C PRO A 7 -29.03 -19.30 16.07
N HIS A 8 -28.46 -19.30 14.86
CA HIS A 8 -27.31 -20.12 14.49
C HIS A 8 -25.97 -19.37 14.63
N TYR A 9 -25.95 -18.16 15.17
CA TYR A 9 -24.74 -17.34 15.27
C TYR A 9 -23.62 -18.04 16.05
N ASP A 10 -23.95 -18.59 17.23
CA ASP A 10 -22.97 -19.27 18.09
C ASP A 10 -22.44 -20.56 17.47
N SER A 11 -23.27 -21.31 16.72
CA SER A 11 -22.81 -22.51 16.01
C SER A 11 -21.95 -22.19 14.79
N ILE A 12 -22.20 -21.07 14.12
CA ILE A 12 -21.34 -20.57 13.04
C ILE A 12 -19.99 -20.09 13.59
N GLN A 13 -19.97 -19.32 14.68
CA GLN A 13 -18.74 -18.83 15.32
C GLN A 13 -17.84 -19.98 15.81
N ARG A 14 -18.44 -21.06 16.33
CA ARG A 14 -17.70 -22.26 16.73
C ARG A 14 -17.19 -23.10 15.56
N GLY A 15 -17.60 -22.79 14.33
CA GLY A 15 -17.14 -23.50 13.14
C GLY A 15 -17.86 -24.81 12.86
N ASP A 16 -19.05 -25.04 13.44
CA ASP A 16 -19.82 -26.30 13.33
C ASP A 16 -20.20 -26.66 11.86
N TYR A 17 -20.03 -25.71 10.93
CA TYR A 17 -20.34 -25.84 9.51
C TYR A 17 -19.12 -25.66 8.59
N ALA A 18 -17.89 -25.56 9.13
CA ALA A 18 -16.69 -25.24 8.35
C ALA A 18 -16.37 -26.25 7.22
N SER A 19 -16.74 -27.52 7.41
CA SER A 19 -16.53 -28.60 6.44
C SER A 19 -17.74 -28.88 5.55
N LYS A 20 -18.84 -28.14 5.69
CA LYS A 20 -20.08 -28.35 4.92
C LYS A 20 -20.13 -27.42 3.70
N PRO A 21 -20.63 -27.90 2.54
CA PRO A 21 -20.89 -27.04 1.40
C PRO A 21 -21.82 -25.89 1.76
N TRP A 22 -21.63 -24.71 1.15
CA TRP A 22 -22.41 -23.50 1.44
C TRP A 22 -23.93 -23.74 1.40
N LYS A 23 -24.41 -24.50 0.41
CA LYS A 23 -25.85 -24.81 0.21
C LYS A 23 -26.50 -25.49 1.42
N ASP A 24 -25.70 -26.18 2.24
CA ASP A 24 -26.15 -26.93 3.41
C ASP A 24 -25.99 -26.12 4.72
N THR A 25 -25.51 -24.89 4.62
CA THR A 25 -25.38 -23.98 5.77
C THR A 25 -26.71 -23.30 6.08
N PRO A 26 -26.97 -22.95 7.36
CA PRO A 26 -28.15 -22.18 7.73
C PRO A 26 -28.17 -20.78 7.07
N CYS A 27 -27.01 -20.21 6.76
CA CYS A 27 -26.89 -18.92 6.08
C CYS A 27 -27.43 -18.96 4.64
N ALA A 28 -27.21 -20.04 3.89
CA ALA A 28 -27.70 -20.16 2.51
C ALA A 28 -29.23 -20.20 2.39
N LYS A 29 -29.93 -20.60 3.46
CA LYS A 29 -31.40 -20.61 3.51
C LYS A 29 -31.96 -19.38 4.22
N CYS A 30 -31.08 -18.48 4.68
CA CYS A 30 -31.47 -17.33 5.45
C CYS A 30 -32.07 -16.27 4.52
N LYS A 31 -33.37 -16.02 4.68
CA LYS A 31 -34.05 -14.87 4.05
C LYS A 31 -33.81 -13.62 4.88
N MET A 32 -32.53 -13.29 5.15
CA MET A 32 -32.23 -12.00 5.75
C MET A 32 -32.63 -10.93 4.74
N GLY A 33 -33.58 -10.08 5.13
CA GLY A 33 -33.73 -8.77 4.52
C GLY A 33 -32.45 -8.01 4.85
N GLU A 34 -31.47 -8.14 3.97
CA GLU A 34 -30.26 -7.35 4.03
C GLU A 34 -30.69 -5.89 3.93
N ASP A 35 -30.23 -5.06 4.86
CA ASP A 35 -30.35 -3.62 4.72
C ASP A 35 -29.38 -3.26 3.59
N THR A 36 -29.90 -3.29 2.37
CA THR A 36 -29.19 -3.10 1.10
C THR A 36 -28.70 -1.67 0.91
N PHE A 37 -28.76 -0.84 1.96
CA PHE A 37 -28.40 0.57 1.90
C PHE A 37 -26.97 0.80 1.39
N TYR A 38 -26.07 -0.16 1.58
CA TYR A 38 -24.70 -0.14 1.03
C TYR A 38 -24.40 -1.28 0.06
N SER A 39 -25.37 -2.11 -0.32
CA SER A 39 -25.14 -3.11 -1.36
C SER A 39 -25.29 -2.44 -2.71
N VAL A 40 -24.22 -2.44 -3.49
CA VAL A 40 -24.25 -1.98 -4.88
C VAL A 40 -24.61 -3.20 -5.75
N PRO A 41 -25.58 -3.09 -6.67
CA PRO A 41 -25.86 -4.18 -7.60
C PRO A 41 -24.59 -4.55 -8.35
N PHE A 42 -24.37 -5.85 -8.54
CA PHE A 42 -23.25 -6.35 -9.33
C PHE A 42 -23.46 -5.91 -10.78
N ASP A 43 -22.54 -5.09 -11.29
CA ASP A 43 -22.57 -4.58 -12.65
C ASP A 43 -22.03 -5.67 -13.59
N GLU A 44 -22.93 -6.46 -14.18
CA GLU A 44 -22.57 -7.49 -15.18
C GLU A 44 -22.06 -6.89 -16.49
N GLU A 45 -22.29 -5.59 -16.74
CA GLU A 45 -21.84 -4.90 -17.94
C GLU A 45 -20.39 -4.38 -17.81
N GLN A 46 -19.82 -4.34 -16.59
CA GLN A 46 -18.40 -4.10 -16.39
C GLN A 46 -17.61 -5.42 -16.41
N PRO A 47 -16.79 -5.68 -17.44
CA PRO A 47 -15.93 -6.85 -17.43
C PRO A 47 -14.92 -6.75 -16.29
N VAL A 48 -14.80 -7.81 -15.49
CA VAL A 48 -13.67 -7.97 -14.56
C VAL A 48 -12.40 -7.93 -15.39
N VAL A 49 -11.58 -6.88 -15.21
CA VAL A 49 -10.28 -6.79 -15.86
C VAL A 49 -9.38 -7.86 -15.24
N ALA A 50 -9.40 -9.06 -15.83
CA ALA A 50 -8.30 -9.99 -15.66
C ALA A 50 -7.05 -9.28 -16.15
N GLY A 51 -6.02 -9.16 -15.29
CA GLY A 51 -4.81 -8.41 -15.59
C GLY A 51 -4.31 -8.66 -17.01
N GLY A 52 -4.24 -7.59 -17.79
CA GLY A 52 -3.72 -7.63 -19.15
C GLY A 52 -4.02 -6.36 -19.94
N GLY A 53 -3.85 -5.18 -19.34
CA GLY A 53 -4.13 -3.90 -20.00
C GLY A 53 -5.51 -3.35 -19.63
N ASP A 54 -5.47 -2.21 -18.95
CA ASP A 54 -6.62 -1.34 -18.64
C ASP A 54 -7.13 -0.62 -19.92
N PRO A 55 -8.33 0.02 -19.96
CA PRO A 55 -8.85 0.87 -18.86
C PRO A 55 -10.38 1.02 -18.63
N GLY A 56 -10.76 1.21 -17.35
CA GLY A 56 -11.79 2.18 -16.91
C GLY A 56 -12.72 1.72 -15.76
N PRO A 57 -13.38 2.62 -14.97
CA PRO A 57 -12.95 3.90 -14.41
C PRO A 57 -13.01 3.97 -12.85
N ALA A 58 -12.05 4.71 -12.30
CA ALA A 58 -12.12 5.58 -11.11
C ALA A 58 -12.65 5.04 -9.76
N MET A 59 -11.85 4.20 -9.09
CA MET A 59 -11.67 4.39 -7.64
C MET A 59 -11.08 5.78 -7.42
N SER A 60 -11.77 6.59 -6.61
CA SER A 60 -11.51 8.00 -6.31
C SER A 60 -10.01 8.32 -6.31
N ALA A 61 -9.58 8.92 -7.42
CA ALA A 61 -8.26 9.48 -7.54
C ALA A 61 -8.18 10.66 -6.58
N TYR A 62 -7.45 10.49 -5.49
CA TYR A 62 -6.73 11.60 -4.87
C TYR A 62 -6.02 12.29 -6.03
N THR A 63 -6.46 13.50 -6.38
CA THR A 63 -5.91 14.26 -7.50
C THR A 63 -4.44 14.56 -7.21
N VAL A 64 -3.56 13.68 -7.69
CA VAL A 64 -2.14 13.96 -7.75
C VAL A 64 -1.98 14.91 -8.93
N ALA A 65 -1.43 16.09 -8.64
CA ALA A 65 -1.13 17.14 -9.61
C ALA A 65 -0.64 16.58 -10.96
N GLU A 66 -1.19 17.16 -12.03
CA GLU A 66 -1.07 16.73 -13.43
C GLU A 66 0.36 16.30 -13.81
N GLY A 67 0.47 15.11 -14.41
CA GLY A 67 1.71 14.62 -15.03
C GLY A 67 2.24 13.26 -14.57
N ARG A 68 1.50 12.45 -13.79
CA ARG A 68 2.01 11.16 -13.29
C ARG A 68 0.99 10.02 -13.44
N ASP A 69 1.30 9.08 -14.33
CA ASP A 69 0.47 7.90 -14.60
C ASP A 69 0.17 7.09 -13.33
N PRO A 70 -1.11 6.79 -13.03
CA PRO A 70 -1.50 6.08 -11.82
C PRO A 70 -1.14 4.58 -11.85
N GLY A 71 -1.03 3.97 -13.03
CA GLY A 71 -0.90 2.52 -13.22
C GLY A 71 0.49 2.01 -13.65
N SER A 72 1.52 2.85 -13.62
CA SER A 72 2.87 2.36 -13.96
C SER A 72 3.34 1.36 -12.89
N ALA A 73 3.42 0.08 -13.25
CA ALA A 73 4.05 -0.98 -12.43
C ALA A 73 5.51 -0.63 -12.07
N ASP A 74 6.10 0.32 -12.79
CA ASP A 74 7.42 0.90 -12.55
C ASP A 74 7.50 1.74 -11.25
N ARG A 75 6.35 2.03 -10.60
CA ARG A 75 6.30 2.88 -9.38
C ARG A 75 6.81 2.18 -8.11
N CYS A 76 6.82 0.84 -8.11
CA CYS A 76 7.37 0.03 -7.02
C CYS A 76 8.51 -0.88 -7.49
N SER A 77 8.93 -0.77 -8.75
CA SER A 77 10.10 -1.45 -9.26
C SER A 77 11.33 -0.71 -8.73
N LEU A 78 12.06 -1.35 -7.82
CA LEU A 78 13.41 -0.90 -7.52
C LEU A 78 14.22 -0.94 -8.83
N PRO A 79 14.97 0.13 -9.18
CA PRO A 79 15.72 0.16 -10.42
C PRO A 79 16.78 -0.95 -10.43
N GLY A 80 16.60 -1.90 -11.35
CA GLY A 80 17.34 -3.14 -11.45
C GLY A 80 16.73 -4.22 -10.54
N ASP A 81 16.19 -5.29 -11.16
CA ASP A 81 15.62 -6.50 -10.56
C ASP A 81 16.53 -7.15 -9.50
N THR A 82 16.70 -6.47 -8.38
CA THR A 82 17.38 -6.94 -7.20
C THR A 82 16.30 -7.51 -6.32
N MET A 83 16.08 -8.82 -6.45
CA MET A 83 15.24 -9.57 -5.52
C MET A 83 15.88 -9.46 -4.12
N LEU A 84 15.45 -8.47 -3.35
CA LEU A 84 15.78 -8.37 -1.93
C LEU A 84 15.06 -9.51 -1.20
N PRO A 85 15.71 -10.21 -0.27
CA PRO A 85 15.04 -11.24 0.49
C PRO A 85 13.90 -10.62 1.32
N ALA A 86 12.81 -11.35 1.49
CA ALA A 86 11.62 -10.88 2.21
C ALA A 86 11.94 -10.40 3.65
N SER A 87 12.99 -10.96 4.26
CA SER A 87 13.50 -10.53 5.58
C SER A 87 14.03 -9.10 5.58
N THR A 88 14.67 -8.65 4.49
CA THR A 88 15.14 -7.27 4.35
C THR A 88 13.96 -6.31 4.21
N LEU A 89 12.95 -6.68 3.44
CA LEU A 89 11.71 -5.88 3.35
C LEU A 89 10.98 -5.81 4.70
N ALA A 90 10.87 -6.91 5.44
CA ALA A 90 10.26 -6.92 6.76
C ALA A 90 10.99 -5.95 7.71
N THR A 91 12.32 -5.97 7.71
CA THR A 91 13.15 -5.05 8.51
C THR A 91 12.93 -3.59 8.09
N CYS A 92 12.84 -3.32 6.78
CA CYS A 92 12.57 -1.97 6.27
C CYS A 92 11.17 -1.46 6.67
N LEU A 93 10.15 -2.31 6.56
CA LEU A 93 8.78 -1.97 6.94
C LEU A 93 8.67 -1.72 8.44
N GLN A 94 9.34 -2.52 9.27
CA GLN A 94 9.41 -2.29 10.71
C GLN A 94 10.02 -0.91 11.01
N GLY A 95 11.14 -0.55 10.37
CA GLY A 95 11.75 0.77 10.53
C GLY A 95 10.82 1.91 10.09
N LEU A 96 10.17 1.77 8.93
CA LEU A 96 9.21 2.75 8.42
C LEU A 96 8.01 2.97 9.35
N LEU A 97 7.48 1.90 9.94
CA LEU A 97 6.32 1.98 10.83
C LEU A 97 6.67 2.51 12.23
N THR A 98 7.95 2.42 12.63
CA THR A 98 8.43 2.92 13.94
C THR A 98 8.88 4.38 13.87
N LEU A 99 9.19 4.89 12.68
CA LEU A 99 9.59 6.28 12.46
C LEU A 99 8.47 7.28 12.75
N ASP A 100 8.86 8.46 13.23
CA ASP A 100 7.97 9.61 13.33
C ASP A 100 7.29 9.89 11.98
N PRO A 101 6.00 10.28 11.96
CA PRO A 101 5.24 10.44 10.73
C PRO A 101 5.87 11.46 9.77
N GLU A 102 6.46 12.54 10.30
CA GLU A 102 7.15 13.56 9.50
C GLU A 102 8.42 13.01 8.81
N LEU A 103 9.18 12.14 9.50
CA LEU A 103 10.37 11.51 8.93
C LEU A 103 9.97 10.47 7.89
N ARG A 104 8.95 9.67 8.21
CA ARG A 104 8.41 8.63 7.33
C ARG A 104 7.94 9.21 6.01
N GLU A 105 7.24 10.34 6.03
CA GLU A 105 6.76 10.99 4.82
C GLU A 105 7.92 11.46 3.92
N ILE A 106 8.99 12.01 4.49
CA ILE A 106 10.17 12.42 3.72
C ILE A 106 10.84 11.21 3.06
N VAL A 107 10.98 10.10 3.79
CA VAL A 107 11.55 8.86 3.25
C VAL A 107 10.67 8.31 2.12
N ALA A 108 9.34 8.29 2.29
CA ALA A 108 8.41 7.84 1.27
C ALA A 108 8.43 8.72 0.02
N LEU A 109 8.40 10.05 0.16
CA LEU A 109 8.49 10.97 -0.97
C LEU A 109 9.83 10.85 -1.69
N ARG A 110 10.90 10.60 -0.93
CA ARG A 110 12.22 10.35 -1.53
C ARG A 110 12.29 9.02 -2.27
N PHE A 111 11.60 7.99 -1.77
CA PHE A 111 11.49 6.69 -2.43
C PHE A 111 10.73 6.81 -3.76
N LEU A 112 9.70 7.65 -3.81
CA LEU A 112 8.97 8.03 -5.03
C LEU A 112 9.80 8.89 -6.01
N GLY A 113 11.07 9.17 -5.71
CA GLY A 113 11.99 9.90 -6.58
C GLY A 113 11.91 11.42 -6.51
N LEU A 114 11.12 12.01 -5.60
CA LEU A 114 11.04 13.47 -5.50
C LEU A 114 12.37 14.09 -5.02
N SER A 115 12.68 15.27 -5.54
CA SER A 115 13.80 16.09 -5.09
C SER A 115 13.53 16.69 -3.71
N TYR A 116 14.57 17.06 -2.97
CA TYR A 116 14.39 17.71 -1.65
C TYR A 116 13.66 19.05 -1.75
N ARG A 117 13.74 19.73 -2.91
CA ARG A 117 13.01 20.96 -3.16
C ARG A 117 11.51 20.70 -3.22
N GLU A 118 11.08 19.73 -4.00
CA GLU A 118 9.65 19.36 -4.12
C GLU A 118 9.10 18.80 -2.80
N ILE A 119 9.91 18.06 -2.05
CA ILE A 119 9.53 17.56 -0.71
C ILE A 119 9.31 18.73 0.26
N ALA A 120 10.23 19.69 0.27
CA ALA A 120 10.15 20.88 1.10
C ALA A 120 8.91 21.73 0.76
N GLU A 121 8.64 21.93 -0.54
CA GLU A 121 7.45 22.64 -1.02
C GLU A 121 6.15 21.93 -0.59
N ARG A 122 6.09 20.58 -0.68
CA ARG A 122 4.91 19.81 -0.25
C ARG A 122 4.66 19.83 1.26
N GLN A 123 5.73 19.81 2.06
CA GLN A 123 5.61 19.81 3.51
C GLN A 123 5.59 21.22 4.12
N GLY A 124 5.74 22.28 3.31
CA GLY A 124 5.89 23.65 3.80
C GLY A 124 7.13 23.85 4.68
N THR A 125 8.20 23.09 4.42
CA THR A 125 9.46 23.14 5.19
C THR A 125 10.62 23.68 4.36
N SER A 126 11.79 23.86 4.97
CA SER A 126 13.00 24.22 4.23
C SER A 126 13.68 22.99 3.62
N VAL A 127 14.37 23.18 2.49
CA VAL A 127 15.14 22.11 1.82
C VAL A 127 16.17 21.48 2.75
N GLN A 128 16.84 22.30 3.57
CA GLN A 128 17.82 21.83 4.56
C GLN A 128 17.19 20.97 5.64
N LEU A 129 15.99 21.32 6.10
CA LEU A 129 15.24 20.55 7.09
C LEU A 129 14.84 19.19 6.51
N ALA A 130 14.35 19.15 5.27
CA ALA A 130 14.02 17.92 4.57
C ALA A 130 15.25 16.99 4.41
N GLU A 131 16.40 17.54 4.04
CA GLU A 131 17.64 16.77 3.91
C GLU A 131 18.13 16.24 5.27
N MET A 132 18.13 17.08 6.30
CA MET A 132 18.53 16.70 7.66
C MET A 132 17.64 15.59 8.21
N ARG A 133 16.32 15.71 8.04
CA ARG A 133 15.34 14.70 8.48
C ARG A 133 15.54 13.38 7.75
N HIS A 134 15.75 13.41 6.43
CA HIS A 134 16.07 12.21 5.67
C HIS A 134 17.37 11.54 6.16
N LYS A 135 18.43 12.32 6.42
CA LYS A 135 19.69 11.80 6.98
C LYS A 135 19.51 11.21 8.38
N ARG A 136 18.72 11.87 9.24
CA ARG A 136 18.37 11.35 10.57
C ARG A 136 17.64 10.01 10.46
N ALA A 137 16.64 9.90 9.57
CA ALA A 137 15.90 8.66 9.37
C ALA A 137 16.81 7.49 8.95
N LEU A 138 17.77 7.71 8.04
CA LEU A 138 18.73 6.69 7.63
C LEU A 138 19.76 6.34 8.73
N ARG A 139 20.18 7.33 9.53
CA ARG A 139 21.08 7.09 10.66
C ARG A 139 20.42 6.24 11.75
N ASP A 140 19.17 6.55 12.06
CA ASP A 140 18.42 5.86 13.10
C ASP A 140 17.97 4.45 12.62
N TRP A 141 17.74 4.29 11.31
CA TRP A 141 17.38 3.02 10.67
C TRP A 141 18.20 2.74 9.40
N PRO A 142 19.41 2.16 9.52
CA PRO A 142 20.32 1.94 8.39
C PRO A 142 19.77 0.93 7.37
N ALA A 143 18.86 0.04 7.79
CA ALA A 143 18.20 -0.90 6.88
C ALA A 143 17.45 -0.19 5.74
N LEU A 144 17.01 1.06 5.93
CA LEU A 144 16.32 1.83 4.88
C LEU A 144 17.22 2.20 3.71
N GLU A 145 18.55 2.15 3.86
CA GLU A 145 19.47 2.45 2.75
C GLU A 145 19.31 1.49 1.57
N SER A 146 18.90 0.24 1.82
CA SER A 146 18.65 -0.73 0.75
C SER A 146 17.47 -0.36 -0.16
N LEU A 147 16.57 0.52 0.30
CA LEU A 147 15.46 1.03 -0.51
C LEU A 147 15.91 2.11 -1.52
N PHE A 148 17.14 2.60 -1.44
CA PHE A 148 17.67 3.67 -2.28
C PHE A 148 18.88 3.22 -3.14
N PRO A 149 18.74 2.18 -3.98
CA PRO A 149 19.85 1.57 -4.72
C PRO A 149 20.57 2.54 -5.65
N GLU A 150 19.85 3.46 -6.32
CA GLU A 150 20.47 4.48 -7.17
C GLU A 150 21.36 5.46 -6.41
N LYS A 151 21.00 5.77 -5.16
CA LYS A 151 21.78 6.69 -4.32
C LYS A 151 23.08 6.01 -3.89
N VAL A 152 23.01 4.74 -3.51
CA VAL A 152 24.18 3.91 -3.18
C VAL A 152 25.09 3.76 -4.41
N ALA A 153 24.54 3.45 -5.58
CA ALA A 153 25.29 3.30 -6.83
C ALA A 153 25.95 4.61 -7.31
N LYS A 154 25.28 5.77 -7.18
CA LYS A 154 25.87 7.08 -7.51
C LYS A 154 26.93 7.51 -6.48
N GLN A 155 26.77 7.16 -5.20
CA GLN A 155 27.77 7.45 -4.18
C GLN A 155 29.03 6.59 -4.31
N SER A 156 28.89 5.29 -4.58
CA SER A 156 30.04 4.40 -4.79
C SER A 156 30.90 4.85 -5.97
N ARG A 157 30.27 5.23 -7.10
CA ARG A 157 30.96 5.80 -8.27
C ARG A 157 31.69 7.11 -8.00
N ARG A 158 31.22 7.93 -7.05
CA ARG A 158 31.90 9.17 -6.64
C ARG A 158 33.06 8.92 -5.69
N LYS A 159 33.00 7.85 -4.89
CA LYS A 159 34.04 7.49 -3.91
C LYS A 159 35.19 6.71 -4.56
N SER A 160 34.95 6.10 -5.72
CA SER A 160 35.96 5.42 -6.54
C SER A 160 36.69 6.36 -7.52
N ARG A 161 36.40 7.66 -7.49
CA ARG A 161 37.02 8.71 -8.32
C ARG A 161 37.88 9.59 -7.43
#